data_AF-A0A2S5BEN9-F1
#
_entry.id   AF-A0A2S5BEN9-F1
#
_cell.length_a   1.000
_cell.length_b   1.000
_cell.length_c   1.000
_cell.angle_alpha   90.00
_cell.angle_beta   90.00
_cell.angle_gamma   90.00
#
_symmetry.space_group_name_H-M   'P 1'
#
loop_
_entity.id
_entity.type
_entity.pdbx_description
1 polymer ?
#
loop_
_entity_poly.entity_id
_entity_poly.type
_entity_poly.pdbx_seq_one_letter_code
_entity_poly.pdbx_strand_id
1 'polypeptide(L)'
;MSWLKVLENYAKLKDPQKELPAGVWVTSDEHTTTIFDGFEKAKYHLLILPRHPFRLEDGSILPLKSLESLSHLAKSPHALQVLRALQKQADEVQEMIRDEMEKEEGFAWDVESMRHVHLHVISTDFVSPKLKNKKHWNSFRPDLGYFLQLSDVIAALERGQSPFDRTPKEYEELLKAELVSSYPPHQTFATLPKLKDHLEDEWRSLRRIAKKEP
;
A
#
# COMPACT_ATOMS: atom_id res chain seq x y z
N MET A 1 -15.73 -1.69 15.44
CA MET A 1 -15.88 -1.13 14.08
C MET A 1 -14.72 -1.67 13.25
N SER A 2 -14.95 -2.21 12.05
CA SER A 2 -13.84 -2.72 11.21
C SER A 2 -12.98 -1.57 10.72
N TRP A 3 -11.69 -1.81 10.50
CA TRP A 3 -10.77 -0.78 9.97
C TRP A 3 -11.24 -0.25 8.61
N LEU A 4 -11.78 -1.12 7.74
CA LEU A 4 -12.39 -0.74 6.48
C LEU A 4 -13.48 0.34 6.65
N LYS A 5 -14.31 0.23 7.69
CA LYS A 5 -15.37 1.21 7.93
C LYS A 5 -14.82 2.56 8.37
N VAL A 6 -13.70 2.57 9.09
CA VAL A 6 -13.00 3.80 9.47
C VAL A 6 -12.45 4.48 8.21
N LEU A 7 -11.79 3.74 7.31
CA LEU A 7 -11.27 4.27 6.06
C LEU A 7 -12.38 4.82 5.15
N GLU A 8 -13.53 4.13 5.05
CA GLU A 8 -14.71 4.66 4.33
C GLU A 8 -15.20 5.99 4.89
N ASN A 9 -15.14 6.17 6.22
CA ASN A 9 -15.55 7.42 6.86
C ASN A 9 -14.52 8.52 6.59
N TYR A 10 -13.23 8.20 6.65
CA TYR A 10 -12.14 9.13 6.33
C TYR A 10 -12.20 9.62 4.89
N ALA A 11 -12.52 8.73 3.94
CA ALA A 11 -12.72 9.09 2.54
C ALA A 11 -13.85 10.11 2.32
N LYS A 12 -14.82 10.22 3.24
CA LYS A 12 -15.97 11.12 3.15
C LYS A 12 -15.79 12.47 3.83
N LEU A 13 -14.63 12.70 4.47
CA LEU A 13 -14.36 13.95 5.18
C LEU A 13 -14.25 15.11 4.18
N LYS A 14 -14.81 16.26 4.56
CA LYS A 14 -14.79 17.46 3.72
C LYS A 14 -13.44 18.16 3.84
N ASP A 15 -12.92 18.22 5.06
CA ASP A 15 -11.63 18.80 5.42
C ASP A 15 -10.83 17.77 6.22
N PRO A 16 -10.19 16.78 5.55
CA PRO A 16 -9.45 15.72 6.23
C PRO A 16 -8.35 16.25 7.17
N GLN A 17 -7.74 17.39 6.84
CA GLN A 17 -6.69 18.00 7.66
C GLN A 17 -7.21 18.40 9.05
N LYS A 18 -8.44 18.93 9.14
CA LYS A 18 -9.05 19.35 10.41
C LYS A 18 -9.84 18.25 11.10
N GLU A 19 -10.41 17.33 10.34
CA GLU A 19 -11.36 16.33 10.85
C GLU A 19 -10.69 15.00 11.24
N LEU A 20 -9.53 14.68 10.69
CA LEU A 20 -8.78 13.47 11.08
C LEU A 20 -8.12 13.63 12.46
N PRO A 21 -7.90 12.53 13.20
CA PRO A 21 -7.13 12.58 14.43
C PRO A 21 -5.74 13.16 14.20
N ALA A 22 -5.21 13.85 15.21
CA ALA A 22 -3.88 14.45 15.14
C ALA A 22 -2.81 13.39 14.79
N GLY A 23 -1.93 13.72 13.85
CA GLY A 23 -0.87 12.83 13.38
C GLY A 23 -1.32 11.74 12.41
N VAL A 24 -2.58 11.73 11.94
CA VAL A 24 -3.05 10.77 10.93
C VAL A 24 -2.94 11.33 9.52
N TRP A 25 -3.30 12.59 9.31
CA TRP A 25 -3.29 13.24 7.99
C TRP A 25 -1.88 13.52 7.49
N VAL A 26 -1.65 13.33 6.20
CA VAL A 26 -0.38 13.65 5.50
C VAL A 26 -0.61 14.72 4.44
N THR A 27 -1.47 14.43 3.46
CA THR A 27 -1.85 15.37 2.39
C THR A 27 -3.21 14.99 1.83
N SER A 28 -3.85 15.89 1.09
CA SER A 28 -5.10 15.62 0.37
C SER A 28 -5.31 16.61 -0.75
N ASP A 29 -5.86 16.15 -1.86
CA ASP A 29 -6.33 16.97 -2.98
C ASP A 29 -7.83 16.76 -3.22
N GLU A 30 -8.38 17.18 -4.37
CA GLU A 30 -9.81 16.97 -4.67
C GLU A 30 -10.21 15.49 -4.75
N HIS A 31 -9.30 14.61 -5.17
CA HIS A 31 -9.61 13.22 -5.50
C HIS A 31 -9.13 12.22 -4.45
N THR A 32 -8.13 12.57 -3.66
CA THR A 32 -7.41 11.64 -2.79
C THR A 32 -7.06 12.26 -1.44
N THR A 33 -6.94 11.41 -0.43
CA THR A 33 -6.47 11.74 0.92
C THR A 33 -5.42 10.73 1.33
N THR A 34 -4.23 11.19 1.68
CA THR A 34 -3.13 10.36 2.19
C THR A 34 -3.08 10.44 3.70
N ILE A 35 -2.97 9.29 4.35
CA ILE A 35 -2.86 9.15 5.81
C ILE A 35 -1.74 8.17 6.20
N PHE A 36 -1.25 8.27 7.43
CA PHE A 36 -0.47 7.20 8.05
C PHE A 36 -1.33 5.97 8.32
N ASP A 37 -0.83 4.76 8.04
CA ASP A 37 -1.51 3.52 8.41
C ASP A 37 -1.43 3.34 9.94
N GLY A 38 -2.58 3.23 10.60
CA GLY A 38 -2.65 2.97 12.05
C GLY A 38 -2.08 1.60 12.46
N PHE A 39 -1.86 0.70 11.49
CA PHE A 39 -1.28 -0.62 11.66
C PHE A 39 -0.10 -0.83 10.70
N GLU A 40 0.90 0.05 10.71
CA GLU A 40 2.09 0.01 9.85
C GLU A 40 2.78 -1.35 9.83
N LYS A 41 3.16 -1.85 8.64
CA LYS A 41 3.87 -3.14 8.51
C LYS A 41 5.36 -2.98 8.22
N ALA A 42 5.80 -1.77 7.96
CA ALA A 42 7.18 -1.35 7.74
C ALA A 42 7.41 0.02 8.40
N LYS A 43 8.63 0.53 8.35
CA LYS A 43 8.99 1.86 8.88
C LYS A 43 8.14 2.99 8.28
N TYR A 44 7.90 2.96 6.98
CA TYR A 44 7.03 3.89 6.28
C TYR A 44 5.86 3.12 5.70
N HIS A 45 4.66 3.40 6.19
CA HIS A 45 3.44 2.79 5.69
C HIS A 45 2.29 3.79 5.69
N LEU A 46 1.92 4.25 4.49
CA LEU A 46 0.87 5.22 4.27
C LEU A 46 -0.26 4.58 3.45
N LEU A 47 -1.45 5.15 3.57
CA LEU A 47 -2.64 4.79 2.80
C LEU A 47 -3.12 6.00 2.01
N ILE A 48 -3.32 5.83 0.71
CA ILE A 48 -3.98 6.82 -0.15
C ILE A 48 -5.42 6.37 -0.36
N LEU A 49 -6.38 7.17 0.09
CA LEU A 49 -7.82 6.92 -0.01
C LEU A 49 -8.40 7.78 -1.14
N PRO A 50 -9.15 7.23 -2.11
CA PRO A 50 -9.94 8.07 -2.99
C PRO A 50 -11.09 8.69 -2.18
N ARG A 51 -11.30 9.98 -2.39
CA ARG A 51 -12.30 10.78 -1.68
C ARG A 51 -13.70 10.49 -2.21
N HIS A 52 -14.70 10.71 -1.36
CA HIS A 52 -16.10 10.73 -1.77
C HIS A 52 -16.75 12.04 -1.32
N PRO A 53 -17.38 12.82 -2.23
CA PRO A 53 -17.60 12.52 -3.65
C PRO A 53 -16.31 12.55 -4.49
N PHE A 54 -16.13 11.55 -5.35
CA PHE A 54 -15.06 11.54 -6.37
C PHE A 54 -15.66 12.12 -7.66
N ARG A 55 -15.22 13.31 -8.06
CA ARG A 55 -15.69 13.94 -9.29
C ARG A 55 -14.97 13.36 -10.49
N LEU A 56 -15.73 13.01 -11.51
CA LEU A 56 -15.24 12.51 -12.79
C LEU A 56 -15.01 13.68 -13.76
N GLU A 57 -14.25 13.43 -14.82
CA GLU A 57 -13.91 14.48 -15.81
C GLU A 57 -15.15 15.01 -16.54
N ASP A 58 -16.18 14.17 -16.68
CA ASP A 58 -17.48 14.53 -17.26
C ASP A 58 -18.39 15.30 -16.29
N GLY A 59 -17.91 15.62 -15.08
CA GLY A 59 -18.63 16.34 -14.03
C GLY A 59 -19.57 15.46 -13.20
N SER A 60 -19.70 14.17 -13.52
CA SER A 60 -20.49 13.23 -12.72
C SER A 60 -19.74 12.80 -11.45
N ILE A 61 -20.46 12.16 -10.52
CA ILE A 61 -19.88 11.67 -9.27
C ILE A 61 -19.83 10.15 -9.34
N LEU A 62 -18.65 9.58 -9.10
CA LEU A 62 -18.49 8.13 -9.04
C LEU A 62 -19.32 7.56 -7.86
N PRO A 63 -20.13 6.51 -8.10
CA PRO A 63 -20.86 5.85 -7.04
C PRO A 63 -19.93 5.32 -5.96
N LEU A 64 -20.27 5.52 -4.69
CA LEU A 64 -19.48 5.03 -3.55
C LEU A 64 -19.22 3.52 -3.63
N LYS A 65 -20.18 2.75 -4.14
CA LYS A 65 -20.07 1.29 -4.33
C LYS A 65 -18.88 0.90 -5.22
N SER A 66 -18.55 1.74 -6.21
CA SER A 66 -17.38 1.52 -7.07
C SER A 66 -16.06 1.70 -6.31
N LEU A 67 -16.06 2.41 -5.19
CA LEU A 67 -14.90 2.64 -4.33
C LEU A 67 -14.80 1.65 -3.14
N GLU A 68 -15.70 0.67 -3.02
CA GLU A 68 -15.65 -0.30 -1.91
C GLU A 68 -14.53 -1.34 -2.09
N SER A 69 -14.25 -1.75 -3.33
CA SER A 69 -13.23 -2.75 -3.63
C SER A 69 -12.65 -2.55 -5.01
N LEU A 70 -11.40 -2.99 -5.22
CA LEU A 70 -10.77 -2.93 -6.54
C LEU A 70 -11.60 -3.72 -7.57
N SER A 71 -12.27 -4.80 -7.14
CA SER A 71 -13.12 -5.62 -8.00
C SER A 71 -14.41 -4.91 -8.41
N HIS A 72 -14.94 -4.00 -7.58
CA HIS A 72 -16.03 -3.11 -7.97
C HIS A 72 -15.53 -2.00 -8.88
N LEU A 73 -14.38 -1.38 -8.55
CA LEU A 73 -13.79 -0.32 -9.34
C LEU A 73 -13.47 -0.79 -10.77
N ALA A 74 -12.85 -1.96 -10.92
CA ALA A 74 -12.48 -2.54 -12.20
C ALA A 74 -13.66 -2.82 -13.14
N LYS A 75 -14.89 -2.89 -12.62
CA LYS A 75 -16.13 -3.03 -13.42
C LYS A 75 -16.71 -1.69 -13.86
N SER A 76 -16.22 -0.59 -13.30
CA SER A 76 -16.62 0.77 -13.67
C SER A 76 -15.95 1.19 -14.97
N PRO A 77 -16.66 1.87 -15.89
CA PRO A 77 -16.02 2.47 -17.07
C PRO A 77 -14.99 3.56 -16.69
N HIS A 78 -15.05 4.10 -15.47
CA HIS A 78 -14.15 5.13 -14.97
C HIS A 78 -12.99 4.58 -14.11
N ALA A 79 -12.75 3.26 -14.13
CA ALA A 79 -11.72 2.63 -13.32
C ALA A 79 -10.33 3.27 -13.51
N LEU A 80 -9.95 3.47 -14.78
CA LEU A 80 -8.65 4.04 -15.14
C LEU A 80 -8.49 5.47 -14.62
N GLN A 81 -9.55 6.30 -14.66
CA GLN A 81 -9.46 7.67 -14.15
C GLN A 81 -9.15 7.70 -12.65
N VAL A 82 -9.82 6.86 -11.86
CA VAL A 82 -9.55 6.74 -10.42
C VAL A 82 -8.14 6.20 -10.16
N LEU A 83 -7.74 5.15 -10.87
CA LEU A 83 -6.42 4.54 -10.69
C LEU A 83 -5.28 5.48 -11.09
N ARG A 84 -5.46 6.34 -12.09
CA ARG A 84 -4.48 7.36 -12.48
C ARG A 84 -4.39 8.48 -11.45
N ALA A 85 -5.50 8.90 -10.85
CA ALA A 85 -5.47 9.84 -9.72
C ALA A 85 -4.72 9.24 -8.52
N LEU A 86 -4.98 7.97 -8.19
CA LEU A 86 -4.25 7.26 -7.14
C LEU A 86 -2.76 7.10 -7.47
N GLN A 87 -2.42 6.80 -8.73
CA GLN A 87 -1.03 6.66 -9.18
C GLN A 87 -0.26 7.97 -9.02
N LYS A 88 -0.82 9.08 -9.48
CA LYS A 88 -0.20 10.40 -9.31
C LYS A 88 0.08 10.69 -7.83
N GLN A 89 -0.91 10.44 -6.96
CA GLN A 89 -0.71 10.64 -5.52
C GLN A 89 0.31 9.66 -4.94
N ALA A 90 0.42 8.44 -5.48
CA ALA A 90 1.42 7.44 -5.09
C ALA A 90 2.83 7.92 -5.39
N ASP A 91 3.06 8.45 -6.59
CA ASP A 91 4.37 8.95 -7.02
C ASP A 91 4.84 10.07 -6.08
N GLU A 92 3.96 11.04 -5.77
CA GLU A 92 4.23 12.11 -4.80
C GLU A 92 4.53 11.55 -3.40
N VAL A 93 3.79 10.54 -2.95
CA VAL A 93 3.99 9.92 -1.62
C VAL A 93 5.28 9.12 -1.56
N GLN A 94 5.65 8.42 -2.63
CA GLN A 94 6.93 7.72 -2.72
C GLN A 94 8.10 8.69 -2.66
N GLU A 95 8.00 9.86 -3.31
CA GLU A 95 9.00 10.93 -3.19
C GLU A 95 9.09 11.46 -1.76
N MET A 96 7.96 11.77 -1.12
CA MET A 96 7.93 12.20 0.29
C MET A 96 8.58 11.17 1.23
N ILE A 97 8.31 9.88 1.02
CA ILE A 97 8.92 8.80 1.82
C ILE A 97 10.43 8.75 1.59
N ARG A 98 10.89 8.82 0.33
CA ARG A 98 12.34 8.81 0.02
C ARG A 98 13.05 9.99 0.67
N ASP A 99 12.48 11.19 0.58
CA ASP A 99 13.03 12.38 1.23
C ASP A 99 13.10 12.21 2.76
N GLU A 100 12.10 11.61 3.37
CA GLU A 100 12.07 11.34 4.81
C GLU A 100 13.07 10.25 5.22
N MET A 101 13.24 9.21 4.41
CA MET A 101 14.27 8.18 4.61
C MET A 101 15.67 8.79 4.60
N GLU A 102 15.96 9.67 3.63
CA GLU A 102 17.25 10.37 3.56
C GLU A 102 17.48 11.25 4.80
N LYS A 103 16.47 12.01 5.24
CA LYS A 103 16.58 12.89 6.41
C LYS A 103 16.77 12.13 7.72
N GLU A 104 15.94 11.12 7.96
CA GLU A 104 15.88 10.43 9.25
C GLU A 104 16.89 9.28 9.36
N GLU A 105 17.12 8.56 8.25
CA GLU A 105 17.92 7.34 8.25
C GLU A 105 19.30 7.53 7.59
N GLY A 106 19.44 8.53 6.71
CA GLY A 106 20.64 8.87 5.96
C GLY A 106 20.88 8.02 4.71
N PHE A 107 19.82 7.39 4.19
CA PHE A 107 19.77 6.65 2.91
C PHE A 107 18.31 6.30 2.58
N ALA A 108 17.96 6.18 1.29
CA ALA A 108 16.68 5.67 0.82
C ALA A 108 16.73 4.18 0.39
N TRP A 109 15.58 3.49 0.48
CA TRP A 109 15.38 2.13 -0.05
C TRP A 109 14.01 2.01 -0.75
N ASP A 110 13.72 0.83 -1.30
CA ASP A 110 12.56 0.63 -2.15
C ASP A 110 11.23 0.85 -1.40
N VAL A 111 10.27 1.41 -2.13
CA VAL A 111 8.90 1.68 -1.69
C VAL A 111 7.94 1.11 -2.72
N GLU A 112 7.10 0.17 -2.30
CA GLU A 112 6.10 -0.47 -3.15
C GLU A 112 4.69 0.11 -2.94
N SER A 113 3.79 -0.13 -3.89
CA SER A 113 2.41 0.34 -3.78
C SER A 113 1.33 -0.71 -4.17
N MET A 114 0.25 -0.77 -3.35
CA MET A 114 -1.10 -1.39 -3.53
C MET A 114 -1.42 -2.80 -2.91
N ARG A 115 -2.49 -3.02 -2.11
CA ARG A 115 -3.84 -3.43 -2.63
C ARG A 115 -5.05 -3.19 -1.67
N HIS A 116 -5.93 -2.27 -2.06
CA HIS A 116 -7.40 -2.18 -1.93
C HIS A 116 -7.83 -0.96 -2.80
N VAL A 117 -9.06 -0.43 -2.70
CA VAL A 117 -9.35 0.92 -3.28
C VAL A 117 -8.51 1.99 -2.58
N HIS A 118 -8.19 1.78 -1.30
CA HIS A 118 -7.09 2.48 -0.68
C HIS A 118 -5.76 1.83 -1.10
N LEU A 119 -4.86 2.68 -1.58
CA LEU A 119 -3.55 2.29 -2.06
C LEU A 119 -2.57 2.31 -0.88
N HIS A 120 -2.00 1.15 -0.56
CA HIS A 120 -0.85 1.08 0.34
C HIS A 120 0.36 1.70 -0.34
N VAL A 121 1.13 2.54 0.34
CA VAL A 121 2.47 2.95 -0.06
C VAL A 121 3.40 2.59 1.10
N ILE A 122 4.26 1.60 0.89
CA ILE A 122 4.97 0.91 1.96
C ILE A 122 6.43 0.68 1.62
N SER A 123 7.31 0.92 2.58
CA SER A 123 8.74 0.64 2.43
C SER A 123 9.06 -0.87 2.57
N THR A 124 10.07 -1.35 1.85
CA THR A 124 10.35 -2.80 1.73
C THR A 124 11.13 -3.42 2.90
N ASP A 125 11.40 -2.66 3.96
CA ASP A 125 12.11 -3.14 5.17
C ASP A 125 11.25 -4.07 6.03
N PHE A 126 9.94 -3.85 6.05
CA PHE A 126 8.98 -4.58 6.90
C PHE A 126 9.37 -4.66 8.40
N VAL A 127 10.14 -3.67 8.87
CA VAL A 127 10.58 -3.55 10.27
C VAL A 127 9.50 -2.80 11.05
N SER A 128 8.53 -3.54 11.59
CA SER A 128 7.46 -2.97 12.43
C SER A 128 7.04 -3.90 13.58
N PRO A 129 6.77 -3.36 14.78
CA PRO A 129 6.16 -4.13 15.87
C PRO A 129 4.73 -4.59 15.55
N LYS A 130 4.02 -3.92 14.63
CA LYS A 130 2.64 -4.25 14.23
C LYS A 130 2.56 -5.31 13.10
N LEU A 131 3.70 -5.72 12.54
CA LEU A 131 3.82 -6.97 11.79
C LEU A 131 3.75 -8.17 12.77
N LYS A 132 2.55 -8.71 12.99
CA LYS A 132 2.24 -9.64 14.10
C LYS A 132 1.93 -11.07 13.70
N ASN A 133 1.55 -11.33 12.45
CA ASN A 133 1.14 -12.67 12.03
C ASN A 133 1.55 -12.99 10.59
N LYS A 134 1.50 -14.28 10.27
CA LYS A 134 1.85 -14.83 8.95
C LYS A 134 1.04 -14.22 7.81
N LYS A 135 -0.24 -13.92 8.04
CA LYS A 135 -1.10 -13.28 7.04
C LYS A 135 -0.63 -11.85 6.73
N HIS A 136 -0.23 -11.09 7.74
CA HIS A 136 0.32 -9.75 7.55
C HIS A 136 1.61 -9.79 6.73
N TRP A 137 2.48 -10.79 6.92
CA TRP A 137 3.67 -10.92 6.09
C TRP A 137 3.31 -11.29 4.64
N ASN A 138 2.59 -12.39 4.47
CA ASN A 138 2.29 -12.95 3.16
C ASN A 138 1.39 -12.02 2.31
N SER A 139 0.64 -11.09 2.91
CA SER A 139 -0.15 -10.12 2.15
C SER A 139 0.68 -9.04 1.46
N PHE A 140 1.92 -8.80 1.90
CA PHE A 140 2.83 -7.80 1.30
C PHE A 140 4.06 -8.47 0.66
N ARG A 141 4.09 -9.79 0.57
CA ARG A 141 5.22 -10.50 -0.04
C ARG A 141 5.14 -10.36 -1.57
N PRO A 142 6.15 -9.77 -2.24
CA PRO A 142 6.06 -9.45 -3.67
C PRO A 142 5.88 -10.67 -4.58
N ASP A 143 6.48 -11.80 -4.24
CA ASP A 143 6.48 -13.04 -5.05
C ASP A 143 5.16 -13.83 -5.01
N LEU A 144 4.31 -13.61 -3.99
CA LEU A 144 3.06 -14.36 -3.84
C LEU A 144 1.97 -13.92 -4.81
N GLY A 145 2.07 -12.72 -5.37
CA GLY A 145 1.01 -12.14 -6.20
C GLY A 145 -0.27 -11.79 -5.41
N TYR A 146 -0.19 -11.74 -4.07
CA TYR A 146 -1.29 -11.22 -3.24
C TYR A 146 -1.34 -9.68 -3.30
N PHE A 147 -0.18 -9.05 -3.16
CA PHE A 147 0.04 -7.63 -3.35
C PHE A 147 0.15 -7.36 -4.85
N LEU A 148 -0.91 -6.82 -5.45
CA LEU A 148 -0.89 -6.51 -6.88
C LEU A 148 -0.27 -5.14 -7.09
N GLN A 149 0.74 -5.02 -7.94
CA GLN A 149 1.32 -3.72 -8.25
C GLN A 149 0.32 -2.84 -9.01
N LEU A 150 0.24 -1.55 -8.65
CA LEU A 150 -0.67 -0.59 -9.27
C LEU A 150 -0.44 -0.48 -10.79
N SER A 151 0.82 -0.50 -11.22
CA SER A 151 1.21 -0.50 -12.64
C SER A 151 0.60 -1.66 -13.41
N ASP A 152 0.63 -2.86 -12.83
CA ASP A 152 0.13 -4.07 -13.48
C ASP A 152 -1.39 -4.06 -13.60
N VAL A 153 -2.08 -3.53 -12.58
CA VAL A 153 -3.54 -3.37 -12.60
C VAL A 153 -3.97 -2.38 -13.67
N ILE A 154 -3.32 -1.22 -13.74
CA ILE A 154 -3.59 -0.22 -14.79
C ILE A 154 -3.35 -0.84 -16.17
N ALA A 155 -2.20 -1.47 -16.37
CA ALA A 155 -1.83 -2.05 -17.65
C ALA A 155 -2.80 -3.18 -18.08
N ALA A 156 -3.28 -4.00 -17.13
CA ALA A 156 -4.30 -5.01 -17.42
C ALA A 156 -5.62 -4.38 -17.89
N LEU A 157 -6.09 -3.34 -17.20
CA LEU A 157 -7.34 -2.66 -17.54
C LEU A 157 -7.25 -1.92 -18.89
N GLU A 158 -6.10 -1.32 -19.21
CA GLU A 158 -5.86 -0.69 -20.52
C GLU A 158 -5.91 -1.69 -21.66
N ARG A 159 -5.49 -2.94 -21.42
CA ARG A 159 -5.61 -4.05 -22.38
C ARG A 159 -7.02 -4.68 -22.41
N GLY A 160 -7.98 -4.16 -21.63
CA GLY A 160 -9.31 -4.74 -21.48
C GLY A 160 -9.30 -6.10 -20.76
N GLN A 161 -8.25 -6.39 -19.99
CA GLN A 161 -8.08 -7.63 -19.24
C GLN A 161 -8.48 -7.45 -17.78
N SER A 162 -8.91 -8.54 -17.14
CA SER A 162 -9.12 -8.56 -15.70
C SER A 162 -7.76 -8.45 -14.98
N PRO A 163 -7.59 -7.53 -14.01
CA PRO A 163 -6.41 -7.52 -13.15
C PRO A 163 -6.45 -8.63 -12.08
N PHE A 164 -7.53 -9.40 -12.02
CA PHE A 164 -7.70 -10.55 -11.13
C PHE A 164 -7.49 -11.83 -11.94
N ASP A 165 -6.48 -12.60 -11.56
CA ASP A 165 -6.14 -13.91 -12.13
C ASP A 165 -6.52 -15.09 -11.20
N ARG A 166 -6.98 -14.78 -9.99
CA ARG A 166 -7.33 -15.74 -8.93
C ARG A 166 -8.69 -15.44 -8.33
N THR A 167 -9.34 -16.48 -7.83
CA THR A 167 -10.56 -16.38 -7.01
C THR A 167 -10.24 -15.90 -5.59
N PRO A 168 -11.22 -15.37 -4.84
CA PRO A 168 -11.01 -14.99 -3.43
C PRO A 168 -10.43 -16.11 -2.57
N LYS A 169 -10.86 -17.36 -2.80
CA LYS A 169 -10.35 -18.53 -2.08
C LYS A 169 -8.88 -18.79 -2.39
N GLU A 170 -8.47 -18.68 -3.65
CA GLU A 170 -7.06 -18.85 -4.04
C GLU A 170 -6.18 -17.76 -3.43
N TYR A 171 -6.65 -16.52 -3.40
CA TYR A 171 -5.94 -15.44 -2.68
C TYR A 171 -5.81 -15.72 -1.17
N GLU A 172 -6.82 -16.30 -0.53
CA GLU A 172 -6.73 -16.70 0.88
C GLU A 172 -5.71 -17.83 1.12
N GLU A 173 -5.54 -18.75 0.18
CA GLU A 173 -4.53 -19.82 0.28
C GLU A 173 -3.11 -19.26 0.18
N LEU A 174 -2.86 -18.22 -0.62
CA LEU A 174 -1.55 -17.55 -0.69
C LEU A 174 -1.10 -17.06 0.68
N LEU A 175 -2.03 -16.59 1.51
CA LEU A 175 -1.73 -16.11 2.87
C LEU A 175 -1.24 -17.22 3.82
N LYS A 176 -1.39 -18.49 3.44
CA LYS A 176 -0.92 -19.65 4.21
C LYS A 176 0.46 -20.16 3.77
N ALA A 177 1.02 -19.63 2.68
CA ALA A 177 2.35 -20.00 2.16
C ALA A 177 3.46 -19.84 3.21
N GLU A 178 4.57 -20.57 3.10
CA GLU A 178 5.68 -20.52 4.06
C GLU A 178 6.23 -19.11 4.28
N LEU A 179 6.88 -18.86 5.43
CA LEU A 179 7.47 -17.56 5.72
C LEU A 179 8.82 -17.45 5.02
N VAL A 180 8.83 -16.88 3.81
CA VAL A 180 10.05 -16.66 3.01
C VAL A 180 10.45 -15.19 3.08
N SER A 181 11.74 -14.88 3.16
CA SER A 181 12.28 -13.51 3.16
C SER A 181 12.15 -12.83 1.79
N SER A 182 11.88 -11.53 1.79
CA SER A 182 11.95 -10.68 0.60
C SER A 182 13.39 -10.40 0.16
N TYR A 183 14.36 -10.49 1.07
CA TYR A 183 15.78 -10.28 0.75
C TYR A 183 16.41 -11.56 0.17
N PRO A 184 17.27 -11.45 -0.87
CA PRO A 184 18.09 -12.56 -1.33
C PRO A 184 18.97 -13.11 -0.18
N PRO A 185 19.14 -14.44 -0.05
CA PRO A 185 18.77 -15.50 -0.99
C PRO A 185 17.35 -16.05 -0.80
N HIS A 186 16.41 -15.28 -0.24
CA HIS A 186 15.02 -15.68 0.01
C HIS A 186 14.90 -16.87 0.96
N GLN A 187 15.50 -16.75 2.15
CA GLN A 187 15.50 -17.80 3.16
C GLN A 187 14.09 -18.07 3.71
N THR A 188 13.78 -19.35 3.97
CA THR A 188 12.53 -19.78 4.64
C THR A 188 12.70 -19.87 6.16
N PHE A 189 11.70 -19.42 6.89
CA PHE A 189 11.66 -19.37 8.36
C PHE A 189 10.50 -20.17 8.93
N ALA A 190 10.74 -20.85 10.05
CA ALA A 190 9.70 -21.61 10.74
C ALA A 190 8.71 -20.72 11.51
N THR A 191 9.15 -19.54 11.96
CA THR A 191 8.36 -18.65 12.82
C THR A 191 8.53 -17.19 12.39
N LEU A 192 7.48 -16.38 12.62
CA LEU A 192 7.50 -14.97 12.28
C LEU A 192 8.55 -14.17 13.08
N PRO A 193 8.78 -14.40 14.39
CA PRO A 193 9.83 -13.68 15.11
C PRO A 193 11.21 -13.84 14.46
N LYS A 194 11.60 -15.05 14.07
CA LYS A 194 12.88 -15.29 13.40
C LYS A 194 12.98 -14.57 12.05
N LEU A 195 11.88 -14.54 11.29
CA LEU A 195 11.81 -13.78 10.06
C LEU A 195 11.98 -12.28 10.33
N LYS A 196 11.34 -11.74 11.37
CA LYS A 196 11.47 -10.32 11.73
C LYS A 196 12.89 -9.94 12.13
N ASP A 197 13.54 -10.78 12.94
CA ASP A 197 14.94 -10.58 13.33
C ASP A 197 15.82 -10.53 12.07
N HIS A 198 15.62 -11.45 11.13
CA HIS A 198 16.33 -11.47 9.85
C HIS A 198 16.06 -10.23 8.98
N LEU A 199 14.79 -9.80 8.82
CA LEU A 199 14.45 -8.60 8.06
C LEU A 199 15.12 -7.34 8.65
N GLU A 200 15.16 -7.24 9.97
CA GLU A 200 15.82 -6.13 10.66
C GLU A 200 17.35 -6.17 10.46
N ASP A 201 17.96 -7.35 10.53
CA ASP A 201 19.40 -7.51 10.30
C ASP A 201 19.79 -7.18 8.84
N GLU A 202 19.02 -7.64 7.86
CA GLU A 202 19.22 -7.30 6.44
C GLU A 202 19.09 -5.80 6.19
N TRP A 203 18.04 -5.15 6.73
CA TRP A 203 17.87 -3.70 6.63
C TRP A 203 19.04 -2.93 7.27
N ARG A 204 19.50 -3.35 8.46
CA ARG A 204 20.68 -2.75 9.12
C ARG A 204 21.96 -2.95 8.31
N SER A 205 22.09 -4.08 7.63
CA SER A 205 23.22 -4.36 6.74
C SER A 205 23.22 -3.42 5.54
N LEU A 206 22.07 -3.26 4.86
CA LEU A 206 21.88 -2.32 3.76
C LEU A 206 22.22 -0.88 4.16
N ARG A 207 21.70 -0.43 5.31
CA ARG A 207 22.01 0.89 5.87
C ARG A 207 23.50 1.11 6.06
N ARG A 208 24.22 0.10 6.55
CA ARG A 208 25.67 0.16 6.76
C ARG A 208 26.44 0.22 5.44
N ILE A 209 25.95 -0.45 4.41
CA ILE A 209 26.57 -0.44 3.07
C ILE A 209 26.38 0.94 2.45
N ALA A 210 25.15 1.46 2.43
CA ALA A 210 24.82 2.77 1.87
C ALA A 210 25.63 3.91 2.51
N LYS A 211 25.81 3.87 3.85
CA LYS A 211 26.63 4.89 4.56
C LYS A 211 28.14 4.78 4.37
N LYS A 212 28.64 3.70 3.75
CA LYS A 212 30.07 3.49 3.47
C LYS A 212 30.44 3.83 2.03
N GLU A 213 29.45 3.96 1.15
CA GLU A 213 29.68 4.39 -0.23
C GLU A 213 29.88 5.93 -0.24
N PRO A 214 31.01 6.42 -0.77
CA PRO A 214 31.38 7.84 -0.73
C PRO A 214 30.57 8.72 -1.69
#